data_AF-A0A3A9UDY1-F1
#
_entry.id   AF-A0A3A9UDY1-F1
#
_cell.length_a   1.000
_cell.length_b   1.000
_cell.length_c   1.000
_cell.angle_alpha   90.00
_cell.angle_beta   90.00
_cell.angle_gamma   90.00
#
_symmetry.space_group_name_H-M   'P 1'
#
loop_
_entity.id
_entity.type
_entity.pdbx_description
1 polymer ?
#
loop_
_entity_poly.entity_id
_entity_poly.type
_entity_poly.pdbx_seq_one_letter_code
_entity_poly.pdbx_strand_id
1 'polypeptide(L)'
;MKKALVVLAIIIAATFSWFAYLSLDADKRDQDEAQVPLITVMEILHASDLQQGVKQAVKNGDAEAVDSWMAQASEVGQAANLSSEDMDYLNSDTAKDYVVFNAKRQLYNEAFEARYYALEDAEPLKAQYPEAKDLFPRTDALIQKRDDIIQQIAVAISGNEQPDEAALEEARKQWLAQAGN
;
A
#
# COMPACT_ATOMS: atom_id res chain seq x y z
N MET A 1 34.72 66.17 -17.06
CA MET A 1 34.32 65.09 -17.98
C MET A 1 35.00 63.74 -17.73
N LYS A 2 36.31 63.65 -17.41
CA LYS A 2 36.99 62.35 -17.17
C LYS A 2 36.48 61.56 -15.95
N LYS A 3 36.19 62.23 -14.82
CA LYS A 3 35.72 61.55 -13.59
C LYS A 3 34.31 60.95 -13.72
N ALA A 4 33.41 61.61 -14.45
CA ALA A 4 32.04 61.13 -14.68
C ALA A 4 32.01 59.87 -15.56
N LEU A 5 32.88 59.79 -16.56
CA LEU A 5 33.03 58.59 -17.41
C LEU A 5 33.56 57.38 -16.65
N VAL A 6 34.49 57.58 -15.71
CA VAL A 6 35.02 56.50 -14.87
C VAL A 6 33.94 55.98 -13.92
N VAL A 7 33.15 56.84 -13.31
CA VAL A 7 32.04 56.44 -12.44
C VAL A 7 30.96 55.68 -13.22
N LEU A 8 30.64 56.13 -14.44
CA LEU A 8 29.68 55.44 -15.31
C LEU A 8 30.18 54.03 -15.69
N ALA A 9 31.47 53.89 -16.02
CA ALA A 9 32.07 52.60 -16.35
C ALA A 9 32.05 51.62 -15.17
N ILE A 10 32.26 52.10 -13.94
CA ILE A 10 32.19 51.28 -12.72
C ILE A 10 30.76 50.80 -12.46
N ILE A 11 29.76 51.68 -12.64
CA ILE A 11 28.35 51.32 -12.45
C ILE A 11 27.95 50.25 -13.47
N ILE A 12 28.36 50.40 -14.74
CA ILE A 12 28.09 49.42 -15.79
C ILE A 12 28.77 48.08 -15.47
N ALA A 13 30.03 48.07 -15.05
CA ALA A 13 30.73 46.84 -14.67
C ALA A 13 30.07 46.14 -13.47
N ALA A 14 29.59 46.90 -12.49
CA ALA A 14 28.90 46.37 -11.32
C ALA A 14 27.54 45.75 -11.68
N THR A 15 26.77 46.40 -12.56
CA THR A 15 25.49 45.84 -13.03
C THR A 15 25.71 44.58 -13.85
N PHE A 16 26.69 44.56 -14.77
CA PHE A 16 27.02 43.34 -15.52
C PHE A 16 27.48 42.20 -14.62
N SER A 17 28.25 42.49 -13.58
CA SER A 17 28.67 41.48 -12.59
C SER A 17 27.49 40.93 -11.78
N TRP A 18 26.54 41.80 -11.41
CA TRP A 18 25.31 41.42 -10.71
C TRP A 18 24.38 40.57 -11.61
N PHE A 19 24.22 40.95 -12.88
CA PHE A 19 23.45 40.16 -13.85
C PHE A 19 24.10 38.81 -14.16
N ALA A 20 25.44 38.74 -14.25
CA ALA A 20 26.15 37.48 -14.42
C ALA A 20 25.99 36.56 -13.21
N TYR A 21 26.00 37.11 -11.98
CA TYR A 21 25.71 36.35 -10.76
C TYR A 21 24.28 35.81 -10.76
N LEU A 22 23.29 36.65 -11.08
CA LEU A 22 21.88 36.22 -11.17
C LEU A 22 21.66 35.16 -12.26
N SER A 23 22.36 35.27 -13.39
CA SER A 23 22.28 34.28 -14.48
C SER A 23 22.87 32.94 -14.08
N LEU A 24 24.01 32.92 -13.37
CA LEU A 24 24.63 31.69 -12.85
C LEU A 24 23.79 31.04 -11.75
N ASP A 25 23.11 31.85 -10.92
CA ASP A 25 22.21 31.36 -9.89
C ASP A 25 20.90 30.81 -10.49
N ALA A 26 20.38 31.44 -11.55
CA ALA A 26 19.23 30.97 -12.30
C ALA A 26 19.53 29.65 -13.05
N ASP A 27 20.68 29.53 -13.72
CA ASP A 27 21.09 28.29 -14.41
C ASP A 27 21.22 27.11 -13.43
N LYS A 28 21.69 27.36 -12.20
CA LYS A 28 21.75 26.33 -11.16
C LYS A 28 20.37 25.90 -10.69
N ARG A 29 19.46 26.85 -10.46
CA ARG A 29 18.07 26.56 -10.08
C ARG A 29 17.35 25.79 -11.18
N ASP A 30 17.52 26.17 -12.45
CA ASP A 30 16.92 25.46 -13.59
C ASP A 30 17.49 24.04 -13.75
N GLN A 31 18.76 23.81 -13.41
CA GLN A 31 19.35 22.46 -13.40
C GLN A 31 18.85 21.58 -12.26
N ASP A 32 18.60 22.15 -11.08
CA ASP A 32 18.05 21.44 -9.91
C ASP A 32 16.52 21.22 -10.05
N GLU A 33 15.78 22.12 -10.72
CA GLU A 33 14.34 22.01 -10.96
C GLU A 33 13.97 21.11 -12.16
N ALA A 34 14.94 20.75 -13.02
CA ALA A 34 14.68 19.99 -14.25
C ALA A 34 14.59 18.46 -14.09
N GLN A 35 14.83 17.91 -12.90
CA GLN A 35 14.72 16.46 -12.67
C GLN A 35 13.39 16.13 -12.00
N VAL A 36 12.32 16.06 -12.80
CA VAL A 36 11.07 15.45 -12.36
C VAL A 36 11.33 13.95 -12.14
N PRO A 37 11.11 13.41 -10.94
CA PRO A 37 11.35 11.99 -10.66
C PRO A 37 10.46 11.12 -11.55
N LEU A 38 11.01 10.01 -12.05
CA LEU A 38 10.30 9.13 -12.98
C LEU A 38 9.11 8.41 -12.32
N ILE A 39 9.17 8.24 -11.01
CA ILE A 39 8.16 7.59 -10.17
C ILE A 39 8.09 8.32 -8.83
N THR A 40 6.94 8.22 -8.18
CA THR A 40 6.68 8.75 -6.84
C THR A 40 7.04 7.72 -5.77
N VAL A 41 7.24 8.18 -4.54
CA VAL A 41 7.45 7.28 -3.39
C VAL A 41 6.28 6.31 -3.20
N MET A 42 5.04 6.74 -3.46
CA MET A 42 3.87 5.87 -3.34
C MET A 42 3.84 4.78 -4.41
N GLU A 43 4.27 5.07 -5.64
CA GLU A 43 4.41 4.04 -6.68
C GLU A 43 5.45 2.98 -6.30
N ILE A 44 6.53 3.36 -5.61
CA ILE A 44 7.49 2.40 -5.06
C ILE A 44 6.84 1.56 -3.96
N LEU A 45 6.16 2.19 -2.98
CA LEU A 45 5.50 1.49 -1.87
C LEU A 45 4.33 0.59 -2.32
N HIS A 46 3.81 0.83 -3.53
CA HIS A 46 2.76 0.02 -4.17
C HIS A 46 3.29 -0.94 -5.24
N ALA A 47 4.59 -0.99 -5.47
CA ALA A 47 5.19 -1.94 -6.39
C ALA A 47 4.81 -3.37 -6.00
N SER A 48 4.33 -4.17 -6.96
CA SER A 48 3.82 -5.51 -6.71
C SER A 48 4.83 -6.40 -5.99
N ASP A 49 6.09 -6.31 -6.38
CA ASP A 49 7.15 -7.17 -5.86
C ASP A 49 7.46 -6.81 -4.40
N LEU A 50 7.53 -5.51 -4.09
CA LEU A 50 7.66 -5.02 -2.73
C LEU A 50 6.48 -5.49 -1.86
N GLN A 51 5.24 -5.30 -2.34
CA GLN A 51 4.05 -5.71 -1.60
C GLN A 51 4.02 -7.23 -1.34
N GLN A 52 4.33 -8.04 -2.35
CA GLN A 52 4.37 -9.50 -2.20
C GLN A 52 5.49 -9.94 -1.26
N GLY A 53 6.67 -9.34 -1.39
CA GLY A 53 7.82 -9.59 -0.54
C GLY A 53 7.58 -9.27 0.93
N VAL A 54 7.08 -8.05 1.21
CA VAL A 54 6.72 -7.61 2.56
C VAL A 54 5.59 -8.49 3.11
N LYS A 55 4.57 -8.83 2.32
CA LYS A 55 3.50 -9.74 2.75
C LYS A 55 4.05 -11.10 3.18
N GLN A 56 4.95 -11.68 2.40
CA GLN A 56 5.57 -12.97 2.74
C GLN A 56 6.43 -12.87 4.00
N ALA A 57 7.19 -11.79 4.16
CA ALA A 57 7.99 -11.54 5.36
C ALA A 57 7.12 -11.40 6.61
N VAL A 58 6.06 -10.59 6.54
CA VAL A 58 5.08 -10.42 7.62
C VAL A 58 4.41 -11.75 7.99
N LYS A 59 4.01 -12.55 6.99
CA LYS A 59 3.43 -13.88 7.20
C LYS A 59 4.35 -14.81 7.98
N ASN A 60 5.66 -14.71 7.75
CA ASN A 60 6.66 -15.54 8.41
C ASN A 60 7.18 -14.96 9.74
N GLY A 61 6.71 -13.76 10.14
CA GLY A 61 7.24 -13.05 11.30
C GLY A 61 8.70 -12.59 11.13
N ASP A 62 9.15 -12.43 9.89
CA ASP A 62 10.54 -12.11 9.54
C ASP A 62 10.70 -10.59 9.37
N ALA A 63 11.04 -9.91 10.47
CA ALA A 63 11.24 -8.46 10.47
C ALA A 63 12.47 -8.04 9.65
N GLU A 64 13.52 -8.87 9.62
CA GLU A 64 14.75 -8.58 8.86
C GLU A 64 14.48 -8.63 7.35
N ALA A 65 13.63 -9.56 6.90
CA ALA A 65 13.19 -9.59 5.51
C ALA A 65 12.37 -8.34 5.12
N VAL A 66 11.54 -7.80 6.03
CA VAL A 66 10.86 -6.52 5.78
C VAL A 66 11.88 -5.39 5.59
N ASP A 67 12.91 -5.34 6.45
CA ASP A 67 13.98 -4.34 6.33
C ASP A 67 14.76 -4.46 5.02
N SER A 68 15.05 -5.70 4.59
CA SER A 68 15.69 -5.94 3.29
C SER A 68 14.84 -5.45 2.11
N TRP A 69 13.52 -5.62 2.18
CA TRP A 69 12.60 -5.13 1.15
C TRP A 69 12.52 -3.60 1.14
N MET A 70 12.53 -2.96 2.31
CA MET A 70 12.59 -1.50 2.40
C MET A 70 13.91 -0.94 1.87
N ALA A 71 15.04 -1.61 2.13
CA ALA A 71 16.33 -1.21 1.57
C ALA A 71 16.32 -1.24 0.03
N GLN A 72 15.73 -2.28 -0.58
CA GLN A 72 15.56 -2.35 -2.03
C GLN A 72 14.65 -1.24 -2.56
N ALA A 73 13.57 -0.92 -1.86
CA ALA A 73 12.71 0.21 -2.19
C ALA A 73 13.49 1.53 -2.18
N SER A 74 14.35 1.74 -1.19
CA SER A 74 15.24 2.91 -1.11
C SER A 74 16.26 2.97 -2.24
N GLU A 75 16.84 1.84 -2.67
CA GLU A 75 17.72 1.78 -3.86
C GLU A 75 16.97 2.21 -5.13
N VAL A 76 15.73 1.74 -5.30
CA VAL A 76 14.86 2.15 -6.41
C VAL A 76 14.56 3.66 -6.34
N GLY A 77 14.29 4.18 -5.14
CA GLY A 77 14.05 5.61 -4.92
C GLY A 77 15.26 6.49 -5.30
N GLN A 78 16.47 6.05 -4.94
CA GLN A 78 17.71 6.71 -5.35
C GLN A 78 17.89 6.67 -6.87
N ALA A 79 17.69 5.51 -7.50
CA ALA A 79 17.81 5.36 -8.94
C ALA A 79 16.78 6.19 -9.72
N ALA A 80 15.61 6.44 -9.11
CA ALA A 80 14.56 7.28 -9.66
C ALA A 80 14.76 8.79 -9.41
N ASN A 81 15.84 9.18 -8.73
CA ASN A 81 16.12 10.54 -8.28
C ASN A 81 14.94 11.15 -7.50
N LEU A 82 14.38 10.39 -6.55
CA LEU A 82 13.41 10.92 -5.62
C LEU A 82 13.98 12.13 -4.87
N SER A 83 13.10 13.07 -4.53
CA SER A 83 13.47 14.24 -3.73
C SER A 83 14.00 13.80 -2.36
N SER A 84 14.77 14.69 -1.69
CA SER A 84 15.25 14.39 -0.33
C SER A 84 14.10 14.14 0.63
N GLU A 85 12.99 14.87 0.51
CA GLU A 85 11.80 14.67 1.35
C GLU A 85 11.16 13.29 1.12
N ASP A 86 11.03 12.87 -0.14
CA ASP A 86 10.49 11.55 -0.48
C ASP A 86 11.42 10.42 -0.03
N MET A 87 12.74 10.60 -0.17
CA MET A 87 13.74 9.66 0.33
C MET A 87 13.72 9.57 1.85
N ASP A 88 13.55 10.70 2.55
CA ASP A 88 13.44 10.73 4.01
C ASP A 88 12.18 9.97 4.48
N TYR A 89 11.05 10.17 3.80
CA TYR A 89 9.84 9.41 4.07
C TYR A 89 10.03 7.92 3.78
N LEU A 90 10.58 7.55 2.62
CA LEU A 90 10.80 6.16 2.20
C LEU A 90 11.69 5.39 3.19
N ASN A 91 12.69 6.06 3.76
CA ASN A 91 13.60 5.49 4.76
C ASN A 91 13.06 5.55 6.21
N SER A 92 11.86 6.09 6.42
CA SER A 92 11.29 6.24 7.75
C SER A 92 10.57 4.97 8.23
N ASP A 93 10.47 4.83 9.55
CA ASP A 93 9.60 3.81 10.18
C ASP A 93 8.14 3.95 9.74
N THR A 94 7.71 5.15 9.35
CA THR A 94 6.32 5.38 8.89
C THR A 94 6.06 4.66 7.57
N ALA A 95 7.01 4.70 6.62
CA ALA A 95 6.88 3.97 5.36
C ALA A 95 6.93 2.45 5.57
N LYS A 96 7.78 1.98 6.50
CA LYS A 96 7.81 0.57 6.91
C LYS A 96 6.48 0.13 7.52
N ASP A 97 5.96 0.89 8.48
CA ASP A 97 4.66 0.63 9.11
C ASP A 97 3.52 0.63 8.08
N TYR A 98 3.58 1.53 7.10
CA TYR A 98 2.61 1.59 6.01
C TYR A 98 2.58 0.28 5.20
N VAL A 99 3.73 -0.24 4.76
CA VAL A 99 3.75 -1.48 3.96
C VAL A 99 3.37 -2.70 4.80
N VAL A 100 3.77 -2.75 6.07
CA VAL A 100 3.39 -3.82 7.01
C VAL A 100 1.88 -3.81 7.28
N PHE A 101 1.30 -2.63 7.50
CA PHE A 101 -0.14 -2.47 7.69
C PHE A 101 -0.92 -2.99 6.48
N ASN A 102 -0.52 -2.60 5.26
CA ASN A 102 -1.16 -3.08 4.04
C ASN A 102 -0.99 -4.60 3.86
N ALA A 103 0.20 -5.13 4.11
CA ALA A 103 0.47 -6.57 4.06
C ALA A 103 -0.45 -7.36 5.00
N LYS A 104 -0.63 -6.92 6.26
CA LYS A 104 -1.53 -7.58 7.22
C LYS A 104 -2.99 -7.54 6.78
N ARG A 105 -3.44 -6.46 6.15
CA ARG A 105 -4.79 -6.38 5.56
C ARG A 105 -4.97 -7.32 4.37
N GLN A 106 -3.95 -7.50 3.54
CA GLN A 106 -3.98 -8.48 2.46
C GLN A 106 -4.06 -9.91 3.04
N LEU A 107 -3.24 -10.22 4.05
CA LEU A 107 -3.29 -11.51 4.75
C LEU A 107 -4.64 -11.78 5.42
N TYR A 108 -5.27 -10.75 6.00
CA TYR A 108 -6.63 -10.86 6.53
C TYR A 108 -7.63 -11.27 5.45
N ASN A 109 -7.59 -10.64 4.26
CA ASN A 109 -8.51 -10.97 3.18
C ASN A 109 -8.31 -12.42 2.68
N GLU A 110 -7.06 -12.86 2.52
CA GLU A 110 -6.74 -14.24 2.14
C GLU A 110 -7.23 -15.24 3.20
N ALA A 111 -7.00 -14.94 4.48
CA ALA A 111 -7.43 -15.80 5.58
C ALA A 111 -8.96 -15.83 5.72
N PHE A 112 -9.63 -14.69 5.49
CA PHE A 112 -11.08 -14.61 5.47
C PHE A 112 -11.66 -15.43 4.32
N GLU A 113 -11.12 -15.30 3.12
CA GLU A 113 -11.54 -16.08 1.95
C GLU A 113 -11.42 -17.58 2.20
N ALA A 114 -10.27 -18.03 2.72
CA ALA A 114 -10.06 -19.43 3.09
C ALA A 114 -11.10 -19.94 4.09
N ARG A 115 -11.39 -19.17 5.15
CA ARG A 115 -12.41 -19.53 6.15
C ARG A 115 -13.83 -19.49 5.60
N TYR A 116 -14.12 -18.53 4.73
CA TYR A 116 -15.42 -18.39 4.10
C TYR A 116 -15.80 -19.66 3.34
N TYR A 117 -14.88 -20.18 2.52
CA TYR A 117 -15.05 -21.44 1.78
C TYR A 117 -14.86 -22.70 2.62
N ALA A 118 -14.14 -22.64 3.74
CA ALA A 118 -14.08 -23.74 4.70
C ALA A 118 -15.33 -23.86 5.59
N LEU A 119 -16.30 -22.95 5.43
CA LEU A 119 -17.50 -22.85 6.27
C LEU A 119 -17.17 -22.59 7.75
N GLU A 120 -16.07 -21.89 8.01
CA GLU A 120 -15.61 -21.55 9.35
C GLU A 120 -16.06 -20.14 9.75
N ASP A 121 -15.99 -19.87 11.06
CA ASP A 121 -16.12 -18.54 11.64
C ASP A 121 -14.84 -17.71 11.38
N ALA A 122 -15.01 -16.40 11.23
CA ALA A 122 -13.97 -15.40 11.04
C ALA A 122 -13.57 -14.67 12.33
N GLU A 123 -14.25 -14.88 13.47
CA GLU A 123 -13.93 -14.22 14.75
C GLU A 123 -12.44 -14.31 15.14
N PRO A 124 -11.73 -15.45 14.99
CA PRO A 124 -10.30 -15.53 15.30
C PRO A 124 -9.43 -14.57 14.49
N LEU A 125 -9.86 -14.19 13.27
CA LEU A 125 -9.12 -13.27 12.42
C LEU A 125 -9.09 -11.85 12.98
N LYS A 126 -10.09 -11.47 13.78
CA LYS A 126 -10.18 -10.11 14.35
C LYS A 126 -9.06 -9.85 15.35
N ALA A 127 -8.67 -10.88 16.10
CA ALA A 127 -7.53 -10.83 17.01
C ALA A 127 -6.19 -10.96 16.27
N GLN A 128 -6.15 -11.75 15.19
CA GLN A 128 -4.93 -11.98 14.42
C GLN A 128 -4.53 -10.77 13.55
N TYR A 129 -5.50 -10.02 13.04
CA TYR A 129 -5.29 -8.89 12.14
C TYR A 129 -6.09 -7.64 12.57
N PRO A 130 -5.74 -7.02 13.71
CA PRO A 130 -6.41 -5.79 14.17
C PRO A 130 -6.33 -4.63 13.17
N GLU A 131 -5.36 -4.65 12.25
CA GLU A 131 -5.17 -3.69 11.15
C GLU A 131 -6.33 -3.69 10.14
N ALA A 132 -7.16 -4.73 10.14
CA ALA A 132 -8.33 -4.88 9.26
C ALA A 132 -9.66 -4.54 9.95
N LYS A 133 -9.63 -3.85 11.10
CA LYS A 133 -10.82 -3.60 11.95
C LYS A 133 -12.02 -2.99 11.22
N ASP A 134 -11.80 -2.10 10.27
CA ASP A 134 -12.83 -1.51 9.42
C ASP A 134 -13.56 -2.53 8.53
N LEU A 135 -12.94 -3.68 8.24
CA LEU A 135 -13.52 -4.75 7.45
C LEU A 135 -14.37 -5.72 8.28
N PHE A 136 -14.22 -5.75 9.61
CA PHE A 136 -14.89 -6.74 10.47
C PHE A 136 -16.41 -6.75 10.32
N PRO A 137 -17.13 -5.62 10.35
CA PRO A 137 -18.59 -5.63 10.18
C PRO A 137 -19.05 -6.22 8.84
N ARG A 138 -18.26 -5.99 7.78
CA ARG A 138 -18.54 -6.55 6.46
C ARG A 138 -18.30 -8.06 6.43
N THR A 139 -17.24 -8.53 7.07
CA THR A 139 -16.94 -9.96 7.22
C THR A 139 -18.05 -10.68 7.99
N ASP A 140 -18.53 -10.12 9.10
CA ASP A 140 -19.63 -10.69 9.88
C ASP A 140 -20.91 -10.80 9.05
N ALA A 141 -21.24 -9.75 8.28
CA ALA A 141 -22.39 -9.76 7.39
C ALA A 141 -22.28 -10.81 6.27
N LEU A 142 -21.07 -11.07 5.75
CA LEU A 142 -20.84 -12.09 4.73
C LEU A 142 -20.99 -13.50 5.30
N ILE A 143 -20.47 -13.76 6.50
CA ILE A 143 -20.63 -15.05 7.19
C ILE A 143 -22.10 -15.32 7.48
N GLN A 144 -22.82 -14.36 8.06
CA GLN A 144 -24.25 -14.51 8.31
C GLN A 144 -25.03 -14.80 7.03
N LYS A 145 -24.76 -14.05 5.95
CA LYS A 145 -25.42 -14.24 4.67
C LYS A 145 -25.15 -15.64 4.08
N ARG A 146 -23.92 -16.14 4.19
CA ARG A 146 -23.55 -17.49 3.77
C ARG A 146 -24.37 -18.52 4.54
N ASP A 147 -24.41 -18.40 5.85
CA ASP A 147 -25.09 -19.36 6.73
C ASP A 147 -26.61 -19.33 6.52
N ASP A 148 -27.20 -18.15 6.30
CA ASP A 148 -28.61 -17.99 5.94
C ASP A 148 -28.95 -18.68 4.60
N ILE A 149 -28.07 -18.57 3.60
CA ILE A 149 -28.26 -19.23 2.30
C ILE A 149 -28.19 -20.75 2.47
N ILE A 150 -27.22 -21.26 3.22
CA ILE A 150 -27.08 -22.70 3.50
C ILE A 150 -28.35 -23.20 4.22
N GLN A 151 -28.86 -22.46 5.20
CA GLN A 151 -30.11 -22.77 5.88
C GLN A 151 -31.30 -22.82 4.90
N GLN A 152 -31.40 -21.85 3.99
CA GLN A 152 -32.46 -21.82 2.97
C GLN A 152 -32.39 -23.02 2.02
N ILE A 153 -31.19 -23.42 1.61
CA ILE A 153 -30.98 -24.63 0.79
C ILE A 153 -31.43 -25.87 1.58
N ALA A 154 -31.08 -25.99 2.86
CA ALA A 154 -31.46 -27.13 3.70
C ALA A 154 -32.99 -27.24 3.90
N VAL A 155 -33.67 -26.09 4.10
CA VAL A 155 -35.13 -26.02 4.16
C VAL A 155 -35.74 -26.49 2.83
N ALA A 156 -35.18 -26.06 1.70
CA ALA A 156 -35.66 -26.48 0.37
C ALA A 156 -35.45 -27.98 0.10
N ILE A 157 -34.36 -28.57 0.62
CA ILE A 157 -34.07 -30.01 0.50
C ILE A 157 -35.01 -30.85 1.37
N SER A 158 -35.19 -30.46 2.64
CA SER A 158 -35.96 -31.24 3.61
C SER A 158 -37.47 -31.03 3.53
N GLY A 159 -37.92 -29.89 2.99
CA GLY A 159 -39.31 -29.46 3.05
C GLY A 159 -39.79 -29.07 4.45
N ASN A 160 -38.87 -28.86 5.39
CA ASN A 160 -39.14 -28.50 6.79
C ASN A 160 -38.42 -27.20 7.15
N GLU A 161 -39.07 -26.31 7.89
CA GLU A 161 -38.46 -25.07 8.43
C GLU A 161 -37.32 -25.36 9.42
N GLN A 162 -37.34 -26.55 10.04
CA GLN A 162 -36.26 -27.08 10.87
C GLN A 162 -35.64 -28.31 10.18
N PRO A 163 -34.69 -28.10 9.24
CA PRO A 163 -33.97 -29.19 8.59
C PRO A 163 -33.14 -29.98 9.60
N ASP A 164 -33.00 -31.28 9.35
CA ASP A 164 -32.10 -32.14 10.11
C ASP A 164 -30.63 -31.96 9.65
N GLU A 165 -29.70 -32.59 10.37
CA GLU A 165 -28.27 -32.46 10.06
C GLU A 165 -27.93 -33.01 8.66
N ALA A 166 -28.66 -34.03 8.18
CA ALA A 166 -28.44 -34.58 6.84
C ALA A 166 -28.77 -33.56 5.75
N ALA A 167 -29.88 -32.83 5.88
CA ALA A 167 -30.24 -31.74 4.96
C ALA A 167 -29.25 -30.57 5.04
N LEU A 168 -28.73 -30.25 6.23
CA LEU A 168 -27.70 -29.21 6.40
C LEU A 168 -26.36 -29.62 5.76
N GLU A 169 -25.90 -30.85 5.94
CA GLU A 169 -24.68 -31.34 5.28
C GLU A 169 -24.80 -31.31 3.75
N GLU A 170 -25.94 -31.70 3.20
CA GLU A 170 -26.17 -31.64 1.76
C GLU A 170 -26.23 -30.19 1.26
N ALA A 171 -26.87 -29.28 2.01
CA ALA A 171 -26.90 -27.86 1.69
C ALA A 171 -25.50 -27.23 1.65
N ARG A 172 -24.63 -27.58 2.61
CA ARG A 172 -23.22 -27.14 2.62
C ARG A 172 -22.48 -27.61 1.37
N LYS A 173 -22.67 -28.86 0.95
CA LYS A 173 -22.07 -29.39 -0.29
C LYS A 173 -22.57 -28.66 -1.53
N GLN A 174 -23.88 -28.40 -1.62
CA GLN A 174 -24.45 -27.66 -2.75
C GLN A 174 -23.95 -26.23 -2.81
N TRP A 175 -23.87 -25.54 -1.67
CA TRP A 175 -23.30 -24.20 -1.58
C TRP A 175 -21.85 -24.18 -2.07
N LEU A 176 -21.01 -25.13 -1.61
CA LEU A 176 -19.61 -25.23 -2.04
C LEU A 176 -19.48 -25.47 -3.54
N ALA A 177 -20.33 -26.34 -4.10
CA ALA A 177 -20.33 -26.63 -5.53
C ALA A 177 -20.74 -25.41 -6.39
N GLN A 178 -21.57 -24.52 -5.86
CA GLN A 178 -21.96 -23.29 -6.54
C GLN A 178 -20.93 -22.17 -6.35
N ALA A 179 -20.35 -22.05 -5.16
CA ALA A 179 -19.43 -20.98 -4.82
C ALA A 179 -18.02 -21.18 -5.43
N GLY A 180 -17.68 -22.41 -5.83
CA GLY A 180 -16.42 -22.73 -6.52
C GLY A 180 -16.47 -22.66 -8.06
N ASN A 181 -17.61 -22.31 -8.64
CA ASN A 181 -17.79 -22.06 -10.09
C ASN A 181 -17.89 -20.57 -10.38
#